data_AF-A0A7Y2UA01-F1
#
_entry.id   AF-A0A7Y2UA01-F1
#
_cell.length_a   1.000
_cell.length_b   1.000
_cell.length_c   1.000
_cell.angle_alpha   90.00
_cell.angle_beta   90.00
_cell.angle_gamma   90.00
#
_symmetry.space_group_name_H-M   'P 1'
#
loop_
_entity.id
_entity.type
_entity.pdbx_description
1 polymer ?
#
loop_
_entity_poly.entity_id
_entity_poly.type
_entity_poly.pdbx_seq_one_letter_code
_entity_poly.pdbx_strand_id
1 'polypeptide(L)' 'IILAMLPAAFGAGAGSDSNAPMAVAVIGGMISSTLLSLVVVPAVYSLVEGALERRAR' A
#
# COMPACT_ATOMS: atom_id res chain seq x y z
N ILE A 1 -10.07 -5.46 -4.82
CA ILE A 1 -10.00 -4.15 -5.51
C ILE A 1 -9.08 -4.17 -6.72
N ILE A 2 -7.87 -4.76 -6.64
CA ILE A 2 -6.91 -4.84 -7.76
C ILE A 2 -7.54 -5.41 -9.05
N LEU A 3 -8.32 -6.49 -8.97
CA LEU A 3 -9.05 -7.07 -10.11
C LEU A 3 -10.13 -6.15 -10.71
N ALA A 4 -10.68 -5.22 -9.92
CA ALA A 4 -11.72 -4.28 -10.39
C ALA A 4 -11.15 -3.08 -11.17
N MET A 5 -9.87 -2.75 -10.97
CA MET A 5 -9.15 -1.70 -11.71
C MET A 5 -8.51 -2.23 -13.00
N LEU A 6 -8.51 -3.55 -13.21
CA LEU A 6 -7.90 -4.20 -14.35
C LEU A 6 -8.47 -3.70 -15.71
N PRO A 7 -9.80 -3.52 -15.89
CA PRO A 7 -10.34 -2.99 -17.15
C PRO A 7 -9.95 -1.54 -17.42
N ALA A 8 -9.84 -0.72 -16.36
CA ALA A 8 -9.40 0.67 -16.44
C ALA A 8 -7.90 0.79 -16.79
N ALA A 9 -7.07 -0.15 -16.31
CA ALA A 9 -5.65 -0.23 -16.64
C ALA A 9 -5.40 -0.70 -18.08
N PHE A 10 -6.27 -1.55 -18.64
CA PHE A 10 -6.22 -1.96 -20.06
C PHE A 10 -6.78 -0.91 -21.04
N GLY A 11 -7.28 0.23 -20.54
CA GLY A 11 -7.65 1.37 -21.36
C GLY A 11 -8.90 1.17 -22.24
N ALA A 12 -9.77 0.20 -21.92
CA ALA A 12 -11.00 -0.06 -22.66
C ALA A 12 -12.12 0.92 -22.24
N GLY A 13 -12.04 2.17 -22.70
CA GLY A 13 -13.10 3.18 -22.50
C GLY A 13 -12.63 4.62 -22.74
N ALA A 14 -13.53 5.50 -23.20
CA ALA A 14 -13.23 6.91 -23.45
C ALA A 14 -12.69 7.60 -22.18
N GLY A 15 -11.53 8.27 -22.28
CA GLY A 15 -10.80 8.85 -21.12
C GLY A 15 -9.72 7.94 -20.52
N SER A 16 -9.36 6.86 -21.21
CA SER A 16 -8.31 5.91 -20.81
C SER A 16 -6.90 6.51 -20.72
N ASP A 17 -6.60 7.59 -21.47
CA ASP A 17 -5.27 8.21 -21.47
C ASP A 17 -4.83 8.71 -20.07
N SER A 18 -5.77 9.24 -19.28
CA SER A 18 -5.48 9.74 -17.92
C SER A 18 -5.77 8.71 -16.83
N ASN A 19 -6.79 7.87 -17.03
CA ASN A 19 -7.22 6.90 -16.02
C ASN A 19 -6.33 5.65 -15.96
N ALA A 20 -5.73 5.24 -17.09
CA ALA A 20 -4.80 4.11 -17.13
C ALA A 20 -3.54 4.34 -16.27
N PRO A 21 -2.79 5.47 -16.39
CA PRO A 21 -1.60 5.69 -15.55
C PRO A 21 -1.96 5.87 -14.06
N MET A 22 -3.10 6.50 -13.76
CA MET A 22 -3.60 6.64 -12.39
C MET A 22 -3.92 5.26 -11.77
N ALA A 23 -4.59 4.37 -12.51
CA ALA A 23 -4.91 3.03 -12.04
C ALA A 23 -3.64 2.20 -11.75
N VAL A 24 -2.63 2.29 -12.62
CA VAL A 24 -1.33 1.61 -12.42
C VAL A 24 -0.63 2.13 -11.16
N ALA A 25 -0.60 3.45 -10.94
CA ALA A 25 0.01 4.05 -9.75
C ALA A 25 -0.67 3.58 -8.45
N VAL A 26 -2.01 3.51 -8.44
CA VAL A 26 -2.75 3.03 -7.27
C VAL A 26 -2.49 1.56 -6.99
N ILE A 27 -2.47 0.71 -8.02
CA ILE A 27 -2.16 -0.73 -7.86
C ILE A 27 -0.75 -0.90 -7.27
N GLY A 28 0.25 -0.22 -7.82
CA GLY A 28 1.61 -0.23 -7.29
C GLY A 28 1.66 0.23 -5.82
N GLY A 29 1.00 1.36 -5.51
CA GLY A 29 0.94 1.90 -4.16
C GLY A 29 0.28 0.95 -3.15
N MET A 30 -0.79 0.24 -3.54
CA MET A 30 -1.45 -0.74 -2.66
C MET A 30 -0.56 -1.96 -2.38
N ILE A 31 0.14 -2.47 -3.40
CA ILE A 31 1.08 -3.58 -3.22
C ILE A 31 2.21 -3.16 -2.29
N SER A 32 2.82 -2.01 -2.54
CA SER A 32 3.89 -1.46 -1.70
C SER A 32 3.42 -1.20 -0.28
N SER A 33 2.21 -0.66 -0.07
CA SER A 33 1.63 -0.44 1.26
C SER A 33 1.42 -1.75 2.03
N THR A 34 1.00 -2.80 1.34
CA THR A 34 0.81 -4.12 1.95
C THR A 34 2.14 -4.71 2.41
N LEU A 35 3.15 -4.69 1.55
CA LEU A 35 4.51 -5.13 1.89
C LEU A 35 5.11 -4.28 3.03
N LEU A 36 4.94 -2.97 2.95
CA LEU A 36 5.42 -2.04 3.96
C LEU A 36 4.73 -2.32 5.30
N SER A 37 3.43 -2.57 5.32
CA SER A 37 2.71 -2.89 6.56
C SER A 37 3.23 -4.17 7.21
N LEU A 38 3.54 -5.21 6.43
CA LEU A 38 4.13 -6.45 6.96
C LEU A 38 5.48 -6.24 7.65
N VAL A 39 6.25 -5.22 7.25
CA VAL A 39 7.57 -4.89 7.83
C VAL A 39 7.47 -3.81 8.92
N VAL A 40 6.66 -2.79 8.71
CA VAL A 40 6.53 -1.62 9.60
C VAL A 40 5.78 -2.00 10.87
N VAL A 41 4.72 -2.81 10.78
CA VAL A 41 3.96 -3.23 11.97
C VAL A 41 4.86 -3.93 13.01
N PRO A 42 5.65 -4.97 12.68
CA PRO A 42 6.53 -5.60 13.66
C PRO A 42 7.64 -4.66 14.13
N ALA A 43 8.22 -3.84 13.24
CA ALA A 43 9.25 -2.87 13.64
C ALA A 43 8.73 -1.85 14.66
N VAL A 44 7.52 -1.32 14.45
CA VAL A 44 6.86 -0.42 15.40
C VAL A 44 6.56 -1.14 16.71
N TYR A 45 6.10 -2.39 16.67
CA TYR A 45 5.83 -3.15 17.89
C TYR A 45 7.10 -3.33 18.74
N SER A 46 8.21 -3.74 18.13
CA SER A 46 9.50 -3.87 18.83
C SER A 46 10.01 -2.54 19.40
N LEU A 47 9.82 -1.43 18.67
CA LEU A 47 10.20 -0.11 19.15
C LEU A 47 9.36 0.34 20.36
N VAL A 48 8.05 0.09 20.31
CA VAL A 48 7.12 0.42 21.39
C VAL A 48 7.38 -0.43 22.62
N GLU A 49 7.59 -1.74 22.46
CA GLU A 49 7.93 -2.66 23.55
C GLU A 49 9.23 -2.23 24.26
N GLY A 50 10.30 -1.96 23.50
CA GLY A 50 11.55 -1.47 24.08
C GLY A 50 11.47 -0.05 24.68
N ALA A 51 10.49 0.76 24.28
CA ALA A 51 10.21 2.04 24.92
C ALA A 51 9.40 1.88 26.22
N LEU A 52 8.47 0.93 26.27
CA LEU A 52 7.69 0.59 27.47
C LEU A 52 8.57 -0.06 28.55
N GLU A 53 9.45 -0.99 28.19
CA GLU A 53 10.39 -1.60 29.15
C GLU A 53 11.33 -0.57 29.80
N ARG A 54 11.71 0.48 29.06
CA ARG A 54 12.53 1.58 29.61
C ARG A 54 11.74 2.51 30.53
N ARG A 55 10.41 2.55 30.41
CA ARG A 55 9.53 3.33 31.30
C ARG A 55 9.08 2.56 32.55
N ALA A 56 9.14 1.23 32.51
CA ALA A 56 8.77 0.37 33.64
C ALA A 56 9.92 0.11 34.63
N ARG A 57 11.15 0.51 34.28
CA ARG A 57 12.30 0.63 35.19
C ARG A 57 12.43 2.07 35.68
#